data_AF-A0AAJ7C9T2-F1
#
_entry.id   AF-A0AAJ7C9T2-F1
#
_cell.length_a   1.000
_cell.length_b   1.000
_cell.length_c   1.000
_cell.angle_alpha   90.00
_cell.angle_beta   90.00
_cell.angle_gamma   90.00
#
_symmetry.space_group_name_H-M   'P 1'
#
loop_
_entity.id
_entity.type
_entity.pdbx_description
1 polymer ?
#
loop_
_entity_poly.entity_id
_entity_poly.type
_entity_poly.pdbx_seq_one_letter_code
_entity_poly.pdbx_strand_id
1 'polypeptide(L)'
;MHMIFYCTRRVVRDRGCDRQYKINMALVWNASKKHSDRERWVCIYPVYLNNKKTLAEGRKLAKNKCVENPTHQEIRDVLLAAGLKVGVENKLHPKERSKELLYRGRIRVQLKNDDGTPFHNDFPTRDSLLEHLGTTIPKLKTRQGKQSSSEQSTQLSASSSKKGKGKGRR
;
A
#
# COMPACT_ATOMS: atom_id res chain seq x y z
N MET A 1 38.25 48.95 -24.11
CA MET A 1 36.81 48.61 -24.19
C MET A 1 36.65 47.10 -23.95
N HIS A 2 35.44 46.66 -23.59
CA HIS A 2 35.02 45.29 -23.25
C HIS A 2 35.37 44.78 -21.85
N MET A 3 34.33 44.24 -21.20
CA MET A 3 34.20 44.06 -19.75
C MET A 3 34.67 42.70 -19.27
N ILE A 4 35.29 42.69 -18.09
CA ILE A 4 35.52 41.48 -17.29
C ILE A 4 34.18 41.03 -16.70
N PHE A 5 33.60 39.94 -17.21
CA PHE A 5 32.36 39.39 -16.67
C PHE A 5 32.64 38.51 -15.44
N TYR A 6 32.51 39.10 -14.24
CA TYR A 6 32.52 38.35 -12.99
C TYR A 6 31.26 37.49 -12.87
N CYS A 7 31.30 36.23 -13.32
CA CYS A 7 30.29 35.24 -12.96
C CYS A 7 30.71 34.54 -11.66
N THR A 8 30.33 35.12 -10.52
CA THR A 8 30.47 34.50 -9.21
C THR A 8 29.62 33.23 -9.15
N ARG A 9 30.25 32.06 -9.33
CA ARG A 9 29.58 30.75 -9.31
C ARG A 9 29.09 30.44 -7.90
N ARG A 10 27.90 30.98 -7.58
CA ARG A 10 27.18 30.81 -6.31
C ARG A 10 27.08 29.33 -5.98
N VAL A 11 27.86 28.89 -4.98
CA VAL A 11 27.76 27.56 -4.39
C VAL A 11 26.41 27.49 -3.67
N VAL A 12 25.38 27.02 -4.38
CA VAL A 12 24.10 26.68 -3.78
C VAL A 12 24.34 25.47 -2.89
N ARG A 13 24.51 25.72 -1.58
CA ARG A 13 24.46 24.67 -0.56
C ARG A 13 23.06 24.08 -0.54
N ASP A 14 22.83 23.04 -1.34
CA ASP A 14 21.60 22.27 -1.33
C ASP A 14 21.51 21.43 -0.04
N ARG A 15 21.07 22.10 1.03
CA ARG A 15 20.82 21.50 2.35
C ARG A 15 19.57 20.61 2.37
N GLY A 16 18.99 20.27 1.20
CA GLY A 16 17.90 19.30 1.06
C GLY A 16 18.38 17.86 0.80
N CYS A 17 19.52 17.67 0.13
CA CYS A 17 19.93 16.34 -0.36
C CYS A 17 20.32 15.35 0.76
N ASP A 18 21.08 15.81 1.77
CA ASP A 18 21.65 14.97 2.84
C ASP A 18 20.60 14.21 3.65
N ARG A 19 19.44 14.84 3.90
CA ARG A 19 18.40 14.27 4.76
C ARG A 19 17.70 13.10 4.08
N GLN A 20 17.57 13.12 2.76
CA GLN A 20 17.00 12.03 1.97
C GLN A 20 17.99 10.86 1.83
N TYR A 21 19.30 11.15 1.68
CA TYR A 21 20.33 10.12 1.55
C TYR A 21 20.55 9.30 2.83
N LYS A 22 20.53 9.94 4.03
CA LYS A 22 20.60 9.20 5.31
C LYS A 22 19.43 8.23 5.52
N ILE A 23 18.23 8.56 5.05
CA ILE A 23 17.04 7.68 5.13
C ILE A 23 17.19 6.44 4.24
N ASN A 24 17.89 6.55 3.10
CA ASN A 24 18.13 5.42 2.20
C ASN A 24 19.21 4.45 2.73
N MET A 25 20.22 4.94 3.46
CA MET A 25 21.29 4.10 4.03
C MET A 25 20.82 3.17 5.15
N ALA A 26 19.81 3.57 5.94
CA ALA A 26 19.26 2.74 7.00
C ALA A 26 18.62 1.44 6.48
N LEU A 27 18.13 1.42 5.24
CA LEU A 27 17.44 0.27 4.64
C LEU A 27 18.39 -0.72 3.92
N VAL A 28 19.70 -0.48 3.93
CA VAL A 28 20.70 -1.44 3.45
C VAL A 28 20.81 -2.63 4.41
N TRP A 29 20.97 -3.83 3.86
CA TRP A 29 21.24 -5.04 4.65
C TRP A 29 22.51 -4.85 5.48
N ASN A 30 22.36 -4.89 6.80
CA ASN A 30 23.45 -4.81 7.77
C ASN A 30 23.44 -6.10 8.59
N ALA A 31 24.58 -6.79 8.67
CA ALA A 31 24.71 -8.04 9.42
C ALA A 31 24.41 -7.85 10.93
N SER A 32 24.69 -6.66 11.47
CA SER A 32 24.46 -6.29 12.87
C SER A 32 22.99 -6.09 13.25
N LYS A 33 22.04 -6.14 12.29
CA LYS A 33 20.61 -5.92 12.55
C LYS A 33 19.87 -7.22 12.85
N LYS A 34 19.11 -7.21 13.93
CA LYS A 34 18.33 -8.34 14.44
C LYS A 34 17.19 -8.69 13.47
N HIS A 35 16.71 -9.93 13.50
CA HIS A 35 15.56 -10.34 12.67
C HIS A 35 14.23 -9.75 13.21
N SER A 36 14.19 -9.44 14.50
CA SER A 36 13.14 -8.65 15.16
C SER A 36 13.10 -7.19 14.71
N ASP A 37 14.17 -6.63 14.14
CA ASP A 37 14.16 -5.26 13.64
C ASP A 37 13.22 -5.13 12.44
N ARG A 38 12.30 -4.16 12.51
CA ARG A 38 11.33 -3.89 11.44
C ARG A 38 12.00 -3.77 10.07
N GLU A 39 13.22 -3.27 10.01
CA GLU A 39 14.00 -3.10 8.78
C GLU A 39 14.30 -4.41 8.05
N ARG A 40 14.40 -5.54 8.77
CA ARG A 40 14.65 -6.89 8.20
C ARG A 40 13.36 -7.66 7.88
N TRP A 41 12.20 -7.12 8.28
CA TRP A 41 10.89 -7.72 8.01
C TRP A 41 10.52 -7.65 6.52
N VAL A 42 9.80 -8.68 6.08
CA VAL A 42 9.35 -8.86 4.70
C VAL A 42 8.35 -7.78 4.32
N CYS A 43 8.58 -7.11 3.20
CA CYS A 43 7.68 -6.09 2.66
C CYS A 43 6.64 -6.70 1.71
N ILE A 44 5.37 -6.42 1.98
CA ILE A 44 4.21 -6.83 1.19
C ILE A 44 3.48 -5.56 0.73
N TYR A 45 3.11 -5.52 -0.55
CA TYR A 45 2.25 -4.51 -1.15
C TYR A 45 1.02 -5.21 -1.74
N PRO A 46 -0.21 -4.63 -1.73
CA PRO A 46 -1.39 -5.30 -2.26
C PRO A 46 -1.32 -5.53 -3.78
N VAL A 47 -0.50 -4.76 -4.49
CA VAL A 47 -0.17 -4.96 -5.91
C VAL A 47 0.28 -6.40 -6.20
N TYR A 48 0.93 -7.07 -5.24
CA TYR A 48 1.38 -8.46 -5.38
C TYR A 48 0.22 -9.47 -5.47
N LEU A 49 -0.91 -9.14 -4.83
CA LEU A 49 -2.12 -9.95 -4.67
C LEU A 49 -3.22 -9.58 -5.69
N ASN A 50 -3.16 -8.39 -6.29
CA ASN A 50 -4.23 -7.86 -7.14
C ASN A 50 -4.34 -8.62 -8.48
N ASN A 51 -5.52 -9.17 -8.78
CA ASN A 51 -5.80 -9.91 -10.02
C ASN A 51 -5.83 -9.02 -11.28
N LYS A 52 -6.22 -7.74 -11.15
CA LYS A 52 -6.29 -6.76 -12.26
C LYS A 52 -4.92 -6.31 -12.77
N LYS A 53 -3.86 -6.52 -11.99
CA LYS A 53 -2.48 -6.16 -12.34
C LYS A 53 -1.79 -7.32 -13.06
N THR A 54 -0.90 -6.99 -13.99
CA THR A 54 -0.03 -7.94 -14.68
C THR A 54 1.24 -8.27 -13.89
N LEU A 55 2.00 -9.29 -14.31
CA LEU A 55 3.31 -9.60 -13.72
C LEU A 55 4.30 -8.43 -13.88
N ALA A 56 4.26 -7.74 -15.02
CA ALA A 56 5.11 -6.58 -15.30
C ALA A 56 4.87 -5.43 -14.30
N GLU A 57 3.60 -5.14 -14.00
CA GLU A 57 3.16 -4.12 -13.03
C GLU A 57 3.47 -4.49 -11.57
N GLY A 58 3.68 -5.78 -11.28
CA GLY A 58 4.17 -6.25 -9.98
C GLY A 58 3.36 -7.35 -9.31
N ARG A 59 2.33 -7.92 -9.98
CA ARG A 59 1.64 -9.11 -9.46
C ARG A 59 2.65 -10.24 -9.26
N LYS A 60 2.58 -10.95 -8.14
CA LYS A 60 3.50 -12.07 -7.81
C LYS A 60 2.85 -13.44 -7.87
N LEU A 61 1.54 -13.51 -7.73
CA LEU A 61 0.77 -14.75 -7.76
C LEU A 61 0.18 -15.04 -9.14
N ALA A 62 -0.20 -16.31 -9.35
CA ALA A 62 -1.04 -16.73 -10.47
C ALA A 62 -2.47 -16.19 -10.29
N LYS A 63 -3.13 -15.80 -11.38
CA LYS A 63 -4.46 -15.14 -11.37
C LYS A 63 -5.50 -15.88 -10.51
N ASN A 64 -5.47 -17.21 -10.51
CA ASN A 64 -6.41 -18.07 -9.78
C ASN A 64 -6.29 -17.95 -8.25
N LYS A 65 -5.14 -17.50 -7.73
CA LYS A 65 -4.87 -17.27 -6.30
C LYS A 65 -4.83 -15.77 -5.96
N CYS A 66 -5.21 -14.91 -6.90
CA CYS A 66 -5.25 -13.46 -6.71
C CYS A 66 -6.62 -12.97 -6.25
N VAL A 67 -6.61 -11.81 -5.57
CA VAL A 67 -7.80 -11.16 -5.01
C VAL A 67 -8.10 -9.90 -5.81
N GLU A 68 -9.37 -9.54 -5.94
CA GLU A 68 -9.75 -8.27 -6.55
C GLU A 68 -9.61 -7.11 -5.58
N ASN A 69 -8.83 -6.10 -5.98
CA ASN A 69 -8.62 -4.85 -5.24
C ASN A 69 -8.39 -5.08 -3.74
N PRO A 70 -7.33 -5.83 -3.35
CA PRO A 70 -7.00 -6.08 -1.95
C PRO A 70 -6.57 -4.78 -1.26
N THR A 71 -7.06 -4.54 -0.05
CA THR A 71 -6.69 -3.39 0.77
C THR A 71 -5.64 -3.75 1.82
N HIS A 72 -4.92 -2.74 2.30
CA HIS A 72 -3.91 -2.92 3.35
C HIS A 72 -4.48 -3.38 4.68
N GLN A 73 -5.72 -2.99 5.00
CA GLN A 73 -6.37 -3.38 6.24
C GLN A 73 -6.73 -4.87 6.21
N GLU A 74 -7.31 -5.37 5.11
CA GLU A 74 -7.61 -6.81 4.98
C GLU A 74 -6.36 -7.68 5.09
N ILE A 75 -5.25 -7.29 4.47
CA ILE A 75 -3.97 -8.01 4.58
C ILE A 75 -3.46 -7.95 6.03
N ARG A 76 -3.53 -6.79 6.69
CA ARG A 76 -3.15 -6.64 8.11
C ARG A 76 -4.00 -7.56 8.99
N ASP A 77 -5.31 -7.56 8.83
CA ASP A 77 -6.25 -8.28 9.69
C ASP A 77 -6.07 -9.80 9.56
N VAL A 78 -5.82 -10.32 8.35
CA VAL A 78 -5.51 -11.74 8.12
C VAL A 78 -4.18 -12.14 8.78
N LEU A 79 -3.16 -11.27 8.71
CA LEU A 79 -1.86 -11.54 9.33
C LEU A 79 -1.90 -11.45 10.86
N LEU A 80 -2.70 -10.53 11.42
CA LEU A 80 -2.96 -10.45 12.85
C LEU A 80 -3.76 -11.67 13.34
N ALA A 81 -4.75 -12.12 12.57
CA ALA A 81 -5.50 -13.35 12.87
C ALA A 81 -4.61 -14.61 12.80
N ALA A 82 -3.59 -14.61 11.94
CA ALA A 82 -2.56 -15.64 11.89
C ALA A 82 -1.48 -15.52 12.98
N GLY A 83 -1.63 -14.60 13.95
CA GLY A 83 -0.67 -14.40 15.05
C GLY A 83 0.67 -13.78 14.66
N LEU A 84 0.84 -13.34 13.41
CA LEU A 84 2.10 -12.78 12.93
C LEU A 84 2.31 -11.34 13.40
N LYS A 85 3.58 -10.95 13.60
CA LYS A 85 3.93 -9.56 13.95
C LYS A 85 3.91 -8.67 12.72
N VAL A 86 3.01 -7.69 12.71
CA VAL A 86 2.73 -6.81 11.56
C VAL A 86 3.07 -5.34 11.86
N GLY A 87 3.68 -4.66 10.90
CA GLY A 87 3.85 -3.20 10.90
C GLY A 87 3.27 -2.58 9.63
N VAL A 88 2.46 -1.53 9.75
CA VAL A 88 1.86 -0.82 8.61
C VAL A 88 2.59 0.49 8.37
N GLU A 89 2.97 0.76 7.11
CA GLU A 89 3.66 1.97 6.69
C GLU A 89 2.98 2.61 5.47
N ASN A 90 2.81 3.93 5.46
CA ASN A 90 2.10 4.64 4.38
C ASN A 90 2.99 4.92 3.15
N LYS A 91 3.62 3.87 2.59
CA LYS A 91 4.49 3.91 1.39
C LYS A 91 3.78 3.31 0.17
N LEU A 92 3.94 3.92 -1.00
CA LEU A 92 3.43 3.40 -2.28
C LEU A 92 4.45 2.43 -2.92
N HIS A 93 3.98 1.50 -3.76
CA HIS A 93 4.85 0.65 -4.58
C HIS A 93 5.36 1.44 -5.81
N PRO A 94 6.67 1.43 -6.15
CA PRO A 94 7.20 2.27 -7.24
C PRO A 94 6.61 1.99 -8.64
N LYS A 95 6.13 0.77 -8.90
CA LYS A 95 5.48 0.42 -10.18
C LYS A 95 4.00 0.76 -10.23
N GLU A 96 3.38 1.15 -9.12
CA GLU A 96 1.94 1.47 -9.11
C GLU A 96 1.70 2.84 -9.73
N ARG A 97 0.97 2.88 -10.85
CA ARG A 97 0.59 4.14 -11.52
C ARG A 97 -0.52 4.88 -10.76
N SER A 98 -1.46 4.16 -10.15
CA SER A 98 -2.61 4.75 -9.45
C SER A 98 -2.21 5.19 -8.05
N LYS A 99 -2.04 6.50 -7.84
CA LYS A 99 -1.70 7.12 -6.54
C LYS A 99 -2.87 7.20 -5.55
N GLU A 100 -3.92 6.41 -5.75
CA GLU A 100 -5.11 6.39 -4.90
C GLU A 100 -4.79 5.88 -3.49
N LEU A 101 -5.55 6.37 -2.50
CA LEU A 101 -5.39 5.99 -1.09
C LEU A 101 -5.60 4.49 -0.86
N LEU A 102 -6.44 3.83 -1.68
CA LEU A 102 -6.71 2.39 -1.58
C LEU A 102 -5.47 1.53 -1.89
N TYR A 103 -4.65 1.93 -2.87
CA TYR A 103 -3.42 1.23 -3.28
C TYR A 103 -2.16 1.72 -2.53
N ARG A 104 -2.31 2.68 -1.61
CA ARG A 104 -1.21 3.20 -0.80
C ARG A 104 -1.02 2.44 0.52
N GLY A 105 0.13 1.79 0.64
CA GLY A 105 0.60 1.20 1.89
C GLY A 105 1.62 0.08 1.67
N ARG A 106 2.41 -0.16 2.69
CA ARG A 106 3.42 -1.22 2.78
C ARG A 106 3.24 -1.92 4.10
N ILE A 107 3.10 -3.23 4.04
CA ILE A 107 2.94 -4.08 5.22
C ILE A 107 4.25 -4.80 5.44
N ARG A 108 4.74 -4.74 6.66
CA ARG A 108 5.98 -5.38 7.09
C ARG A 108 5.62 -6.55 8.00
N VAL A 109 6.17 -7.72 7.72
CA VAL A 109 5.87 -8.94 8.47
C VAL A 109 7.16 -9.60 8.97
N GLN A 110 7.21 -9.91 10.25
CA GLN A 110 8.28 -10.73 10.81
C GLN A 110 8.09 -12.19 10.36
N LEU A 111 9.02 -12.69 9.55
CA LEU A 111 9.03 -14.09 9.08
C LEU A 111 9.96 -14.98 9.92
N LYS A 112 10.95 -14.38 10.60
CA LYS A 112 11.98 -15.07 11.37
C LYS A 112 12.19 -14.43 12.73
N ASN A 113 12.51 -15.25 13.72
CA ASN A 113 12.99 -14.81 15.04
C ASN A 113 14.48 -14.47 14.98
N ASP A 114 15.00 -13.88 16.05
CA ASP A 114 16.41 -13.50 16.16
C ASP A 114 17.36 -14.70 16.11
N ASP A 115 16.87 -15.86 16.55
CA ASP A 115 17.56 -17.16 16.49
C ASP A 115 17.57 -17.76 15.07
N GLY A 116 17.03 -17.06 14.06
CA GLY A 116 17.00 -17.47 12.66
C GLY A 116 15.90 -18.49 12.29
N THR A 117 15.20 -19.04 13.29
CA THR A 117 14.03 -19.90 13.16
C THR A 117 12.85 -19.17 12.49
N PRO A 118 11.98 -19.86 11.74
CA PRO A 118 10.75 -19.27 11.23
C PRO A 118 9.82 -18.89 12.39
N PHE A 119 9.13 -17.74 12.28
CA PHE A 119 8.18 -17.28 13.30
C PHE A 119 6.96 -18.23 13.39
N HIS A 120 6.56 -18.81 12.26
CA HIS A 120 5.51 -19.83 12.18
C HIS A 120 5.95 -20.89 11.16
N ASN A 121 5.83 -22.18 11.51
CA ASN A 121 6.28 -23.28 10.63
C ASN A 121 5.49 -23.35 9.32
N ASP A 122 4.21 -22.93 9.31
CA ASP A 122 3.36 -22.90 8.12
C ASP A 122 3.78 -21.81 7.10
N PHE A 123 4.52 -20.79 7.56
CA PHE A 123 4.95 -19.66 6.75
C PHE A 123 6.49 -19.56 6.70
N PRO A 124 7.20 -20.57 6.14
CA PRO A 124 8.66 -20.56 6.07
C PRO A 124 9.17 -19.61 4.97
N THR A 125 8.33 -19.31 3.97
CA THR A 125 8.67 -18.48 2.81
C THR A 125 7.65 -17.34 2.63
N ARG A 126 8.11 -16.22 2.04
CA ARG A 126 7.23 -15.12 1.62
C ARG A 126 6.10 -15.60 0.72
N ASP A 127 6.39 -16.56 -0.15
CA ASP A 127 5.47 -16.94 -1.21
C ASP A 127 4.35 -17.87 -0.68
N SER A 128 4.63 -18.72 0.32
CA SER A 128 3.58 -19.38 1.15
C SER A 128 2.63 -18.36 1.78
N LEU A 129 3.19 -17.32 2.40
CA LEU A 129 2.41 -16.28 3.07
C LEU A 129 1.56 -15.45 2.08
N LEU A 130 2.06 -15.18 0.87
CA LEU A 130 1.26 -14.56 -0.21
C LEU A 130 0.12 -15.47 -0.68
N GLU A 131 0.35 -16.78 -0.80
CA GLU A 131 -0.68 -17.75 -1.16
C GLU A 131 -1.77 -17.87 -0.09
N HIS A 132 -1.39 -17.92 1.19
CA HIS A 132 -2.33 -17.88 2.30
C HIS A 132 -3.21 -16.61 2.27
N LEU A 133 -2.59 -15.43 2.06
CA LEU A 133 -3.35 -14.19 1.88
C LEU A 133 -4.34 -14.26 0.70
N GLY A 134 -3.93 -14.83 -0.43
CA GLY A 134 -4.76 -15.02 -1.61
C GLY A 134 -6.01 -15.88 -1.36
N THR A 135 -5.88 -16.92 -0.53
CA THR A 135 -6.99 -17.85 -0.20
C THR A 135 -7.85 -17.40 0.98
N THR A 136 -7.31 -16.61 1.91
CA THR A 136 -8.01 -16.21 3.15
C THR A 136 -8.73 -14.86 3.02
N ILE A 137 -8.20 -13.89 2.27
CA ILE A 137 -8.87 -12.57 2.09
C ILE A 137 -10.29 -12.72 1.49
N PRO A 138 -10.56 -13.55 0.47
CA PRO A 138 -11.92 -13.72 -0.07
C PRO A 138 -12.92 -14.29 0.94
N LYS A 139 -12.45 -14.97 1.99
CA LYS A 139 -13.28 -15.58 3.05
C LYS A 139 -13.63 -14.59 4.17
N LEU A 140 -13.09 -13.37 4.16
CA LEU A 140 -13.37 -12.37 5.19
C LEU A 140 -14.82 -11.87 5.12
N LYS A 141 -15.46 -11.77 6.29
CA LYS A 141 -16.81 -11.21 6.46
C LYS A 141 -16.95 -9.80 5.86
N THR A 142 -15.87 -9.01 5.87
CA THR A 142 -15.77 -7.68 5.26
C THR A 142 -16.09 -7.65 3.76
N ARG A 143 -15.86 -8.74 3.03
CA ARG A 143 -16.23 -8.88 1.61
C ARG A 143 -17.66 -9.41 1.44
N GLN A 144 -18.10 -10.32 2.31
CA GLN A 144 -19.45 -10.88 2.30
C GLN A 144 -20.53 -9.79 2.49
N GLY A 145 -20.26 -8.76 3.29
CA GLY A 145 -21.14 -7.61 3.46
C GLY A 145 -21.15 -6.59 2.30
N LYS A 146 -20.34 -6.77 1.24
CA LYS A 146 -20.17 -5.75 0.19
C LYS A 146 -20.95 -6.01 -1.11
N GLN A 147 -21.60 -7.17 -1.24
CA GLN A 147 -22.56 -7.42 -2.33
C GLN A 147 -23.86 -6.60 -2.20
N SER A 148 -24.10 -5.93 -1.07
CA SER A 148 -25.20 -4.97 -0.85
C SER A 148 -24.74 -3.50 -0.92
N SER A 149 -23.72 -3.21 -1.73
CA SER A 149 -23.31 -1.83 -2.06
C SER A 149 -22.79 -1.77 -3.50
N SER A 150 -23.71 -2.06 -4.43
CA SER A 150 -23.59 -1.77 -5.86
C SER A 150 -23.31 -0.29 -6.12
N GLU A 151 -22.79 0.03 -7.31
CA GLU A 151 -22.47 1.38 -7.74
C GLU A 151 -23.52 2.44 -7.37
N GLN A 152 -23.08 3.51 -6.68
CA GLN A 152 -23.75 4.80 -6.78
C GLN A 152 -22.71 5.92 -6.90
N SER A 153 -22.34 6.22 -8.14
CA SER A 153 -21.60 7.42 -8.52
C SER A 153 -22.06 7.90 -9.90
N THR A 154 -23.39 7.87 -10.09
CA THR A 154 -24.05 8.31 -11.32
C THR A 154 -25.27 9.16 -10.94
N GLN A 155 -25.27 10.41 -11.39
CA GLN A 155 -26.43 11.29 -11.61
C GLN A 155 -27.41 11.52 -10.44
N LEU A 156 -27.37 12.73 -9.87
CA LEU A 156 -28.53 13.37 -9.25
C LEU A 156 -29.00 14.53 -10.13
N SER A 157 -30.03 14.27 -10.93
CA SER A 157 -30.74 15.28 -11.71
C SER A 157 -32.24 15.26 -11.41
N ALA A 158 -32.67 16.26 -10.64
CA ALA A 158 -33.97 16.96 -10.67
C ALA A 158 -35.32 16.23 -10.44
N SER A 159 -36.24 17.01 -9.82
CA SER A 159 -37.71 16.82 -9.72
C SER A 159 -38.21 15.72 -8.75
N SER A 160 -39.37 15.79 -8.08
CA SER A 160 -40.49 16.76 -8.02
C SER A 160 -41.21 16.62 -6.64
N SER A 161 -42.24 17.35 -6.18
CA SER A 161 -43.07 18.51 -6.61
C SER A 161 -43.92 19.02 -5.41
N LYS A 162 -44.78 20.04 -5.61
CA LYS A 162 -45.88 20.56 -4.74
C LYS A 162 -45.48 21.42 -3.52
N LYS A 163 -46.28 22.40 -3.06
CA LYS A 163 -47.40 23.18 -3.66
C LYS A 163 -47.74 24.34 -2.70
N GLY A 164 -47.68 25.60 -3.15
CA GLY A 164 -48.04 26.78 -2.34
C GLY A 164 -48.64 27.89 -3.20
N LYS A 165 -49.65 28.62 -2.70
CA LYS A 165 -50.59 29.43 -3.50
C LYS A 165 -50.77 30.83 -2.91
N GLY A 166 -50.50 31.88 -3.69
CA GLY A 166 -50.79 33.28 -3.36
C GLY A 166 -50.11 34.24 -4.35
N LYS A 167 -50.82 34.74 -5.39
CA LYS A 167 -51.68 35.95 -5.38
C LYS A 167 -50.86 37.24 -5.49
N GLY A 168 -50.57 37.65 -6.73
CA GLY A 168 -49.91 38.94 -7.00
C GLY A 168 -50.89 40.10 -7.21
N ARG A 169 -50.37 41.33 -7.31
CA ARG A 169 -50.90 42.40 -8.17
C ARG A 169 -49.95 43.60 -8.21
N ARG A 170 -49.67 44.02 -9.46
CA ARG A 170 -49.42 45.40 -9.90
C ARG A 170 -48.05 46.01 -9.59
#